data_AF-A0A352CR73-F1
#
_entry.id   AF-A0A352CR73-F1
#
_cell.length_a   1.000
_cell.length_b   1.000
_cell.length_c   1.000
_cell.angle_alpha   90.00
_cell.angle_beta   90.00
_cell.angle_gamma   90.00
#
_symmetry.space_group_name_H-M   'P 1'
#
loop_
_entity.id
_entity.type
_entity.pdbx_description
1 polymer ?
#
loop_
_entity_poly.entity_id
_entity_poly.type
_entity_poly.pdbx_seq_one_letter_code
_entity_poly.pdbx_strand_id
1 'polypeptide(L)'
;QMKDLSEIEDHKIELIGPDIDEMEVGSKQQIAYVVEVAGKSMQADFEPVFERKFHSYLNCIEGIMHTGQRDMIRLRISKEAYNAGFRLKHIGEVLYAQIKNEFDAVVDKCQVKIYTIPEDCTKIRHEIAVPTF
;
A
#
# COMPACT_ATOMS: atom_id res chain seq x y z
N GLN A 1 -8.57 2.48 4.05
CA GLN A 1 -9.80 1.93 4.64
C GLN A 1 -9.75 2.07 6.15
N MET A 2 -10.72 2.75 6.74
CA MET A 2 -10.93 2.82 8.17
C MET A 2 -11.42 1.47 8.71
N LYS A 3 -10.91 1.09 9.88
CA LYS A 3 -11.27 -0.12 10.62
C LYS A 3 -11.46 0.18 12.11
N ASP A 4 -12.12 -0.73 12.80
CA ASP A 4 -12.16 -0.70 14.25
C ASP A 4 -10.82 -1.16 14.86
N LEU A 5 -10.50 -0.63 16.04
CA LEU A 5 -9.25 -0.95 16.76
C LEU A 5 -9.08 -2.44 17.07
N SER A 6 -10.18 -3.20 17.15
CA SER A 6 -10.17 -4.65 17.37
C SER A 6 -9.97 -5.47 16.10
N GLU A 7 -10.17 -4.88 14.92
CA GLU A 7 -10.11 -5.60 13.65
C GLU A 7 -8.69 -5.68 13.08
N ILE A 8 -7.80 -4.76 13.50
CA ILE A 8 -6.44 -4.66 12.95
C ILE A 8 -5.35 -4.78 14.02
N GLU A 9 -4.22 -5.33 13.56
CA GLU A 9 -2.99 -5.47 14.32
C GLU A 9 -2.00 -4.39 13.88
N ASP A 10 -1.40 -3.68 14.82
CA ASP A 10 -0.44 -2.63 14.47
C ASP A 10 0.84 -3.22 13.86
N HIS A 11 1.40 -2.55 12.86
CA HIS A 11 2.61 -2.97 12.14
C HIS A 11 2.49 -4.34 11.45
N LYS A 12 1.27 -4.76 11.11
CA LYS A 12 1.07 -5.98 10.31
C LYS A 12 1.23 -5.68 8.83
N ILE A 13 2.24 -6.28 8.20
CA ILE A 13 2.50 -6.16 6.76
C ILE A 13 2.42 -7.54 6.12
N GLU A 14 1.48 -7.70 5.19
CA GLU A 14 1.20 -8.97 4.54
C GLU A 14 1.36 -8.84 3.02
N LEU A 15 2.06 -9.79 2.41
CA LEU A 15 2.14 -9.96 0.96
C LEU A 15 1.37 -11.22 0.57
N ILE A 16 0.38 -11.06 -0.29
CA ILE A 16 -0.56 -12.10 -0.73
C ILE A 16 -0.33 -12.31 -2.23
N GLY A 17 0.52 -13.29 -2.53
CA GLY A 17 0.98 -13.60 -3.88
C GLY A 17 2.50 -13.59 -4.02
N PRO A 18 3.00 -13.74 -5.26
CA PRO A 18 4.43 -13.73 -5.54
C PRO A 18 5.07 -12.38 -5.20
N ASP A 19 6.29 -12.41 -4.70
CA ASP A 19 7.13 -11.21 -4.55
C ASP A 19 7.93 -10.95 -5.85
N ILE A 20 8.65 -9.83 -5.92
CA ILE A 20 9.35 -9.40 -7.15
C ILE A 20 10.53 -10.28 -7.55
N ASP A 21 11.06 -11.11 -6.66
CA ASP A 21 12.07 -12.12 -6.98
C ASP A 21 11.50 -13.40 -7.61
N GLU A 22 10.19 -13.58 -7.54
CA GLU A 22 9.46 -14.66 -8.21
C GLU A 22 8.92 -14.23 -9.59
N MET A 23 9.09 -12.96 -9.95
CA MET A 23 8.57 -12.36 -11.18
C MET A 23 9.66 -12.25 -12.26
N GLU A 24 9.28 -12.44 -13.52
CA GLU A 24 10.20 -12.24 -14.64
C GLU A 24 10.62 -10.76 -14.74
N VAL A 25 11.92 -10.52 -14.91
CA VAL A 25 12.48 -9.15 -15.00
C VAL A 25 11.90 -8.41 -16.21
N GLY A 26 11.29 -7.25 -15.96
CA GLY A 26 10.65 -6.44 -17.00
C GLY A 26 9.23 -6.87 -17.36
N SER A 27 8.69 -7.90 -16.69
CA SER A 27 7.28 -8.28 -16.81
C SER A 27 6.35 -7.20 -16.22
N LYS A 28 5.07 -7.28 -16.59
CA LYS A 28 4.01 -6.43 -16.03
C LYS A 28 3.14 -7.29 -15.13
N GLN A 29 2.97 -6.85 -13.90
CA GLN A 29 2.21 -7.57 -12.88
C GLN A 29 1.09 -6.68 -12.36
N GLN A 30 0.02 -7.32 -11.88
CA GLN A 30 -1.03 -6.62 -11.17
C GLN A 30 -0.59 -6.42 -9.72
N ILE A 31 -0.93 -5.26 -9.15
CA ILE A 31 -0.67 -4.97 -7.76
C ILE A 31 -1.85 -4.18 -7.18
N ALA A 32 -2.24 -4.54 -5.98
CA ALA A 32 -3.10 -3.72 -5.14
C ALA A 32 -2.45 -3.64 -3.76
N TYR A 33 -2.55 -2.48 -3.11
CA TYR A 33 -2.17 -2.36 -1.70
C TYR A 33 -3.31 -1.68 -0.95
N VAL A 34 -3.75 -2.31 0.12
CA VAL A 34 -4.81 -1.84 1.01
C VAL A 34 -4.15 -1.45 2.32
N VAL A 35 -4.25 -0.16 2.65
CA VAL A 35 -3.80 0.38 3.92
C VAL A 35 -5.04 0.49 4.81
N GLU A 36 -5.03 -0.30 5.88
CA GLU A 36 -6.08 -0.32 6.89
C GLU A 36 -5.59 0.45 8.12
N VAL A 37 -6.38 1.44 8.54
CA VAL A 37 -6.04 2.33 9.65
C VAL A 37 -7.16 2.34 10.67
N ALA A 38 -6.79 2.42 11.95
CA ALA A 38 -7.73 2.57 13.05
C ALA A 38 -7.21 3.62 14.02
N GLY A 39 -8.12 4.41 14.58
CA GLY A 39 -7.77 5.35 15.64
C GLY A 39 -9.01 6.01 16.24
N LYS A 40 -8.90 6.47 17.48
CA LYS A 40 -10.04 7.07 18.21
C LYS A 40 -10.61 8.32 17.52
N SER A 41 -9.73 9.09 16.88
CA SER A 41 -10.08 10.31 16.15
C SER A 41 -10.16 10.09 14.64
N MET A 42 -9.99 8.84 14.16
CA MET A 42 -10.05 8.50 12.74
C MET A 42 -11.48 8.60 12.21
N GLN A 43 -11.62 9.12 10.99
CA GLN A 43 -12.89 9.27 10.29
C GLN A 43 -12.69 8.90 8.81
N ALA A 44 -13.73 8.34 8.18
CA ALA A 44 -13.66 7.92 6.78
C ALA A 44 -13.28 9.07 5.82
N ASP A 45 -13.63 10.32 6.16
CA ASP A 45 -13.28 11.52 5.38
C ASP A 45 -11.77 11.78 5.28
N PHE A 46 -10.95 11.18 6.15
CA PHE A 46 -9.49 11.29 6.08
C PHE A 46 -8.85 10.27 5.13
N GLU A 47 -9.56 9.22 4.72
CA GLU A 47 -9.04 8.20 3.81
C GLU A 47 -8.46 8.77 2.51
N PRO A 48 -9.14 9.67 1.76
CA PRO A 48 -8.56 10.25 0.54
C PRO A 48 -7.36 11.17 0.81
N VAL A 49 -7.26 11.75 2.02
CA VAL A 49 -6.10 12.57 2.42
C VAL A 49 -4.86 11.69 2.53
N PHE A 50 -5.00 10.50 3.13
CA PHE A 50 -3.92 9.52 3.25
C PHE A 50 -3.55 8.93 1.90
N GLU A 51 -4.54 8.52 1.09
CA GLU A 51 -4.30 7.93 -0.23
C GLU A 51 -3.49 8.87 -1.12
N ARG A 52 -3.79 10.17 -1.10
CA ARG A 52 -3.06 11.17 -1.90
C ARG A 52 -1.57 11.21 -1.56
N LYS A 53 -1.21 10.95 -0.30
CA LYS A 53 0.18 10.99 0.17
C LYS A 53 1.00 9.78 -0.25
N PHE A 54 0.36 8.64 -0.53
CA PHE A 54 1.06 7.42 -0.99
C PHE A 54 1.95 7.69 -2.20
N HIS A 55 1.47 8.55 -3.12
CA HIS A 55 2.27 8.98 -4.26
C HIS A 55 3.61 9.59 -3.84
N SER A 56 3.61 10.50 -2.86
CA SER A 56 4.85 11.15 -2.40
C SER A 56 5.72 10.14 -1.65
N TYR A 57 5.14 9.36 -0.74
CA TYR A 57 5.88 8.39 0.07
C TYR A 57 6.63 7.37 -0.77
N LEU A 58 5.97 6.80 -1.79
CA LEU A 58 6.57 5.78 -2.63
C LEU A 58 7.60 6.34 -3.61
N ASN A 59 7.43 7.59 -4.08
CA ASN A 59 8.45 8.24 -4.91
C ASN A 59 9.66 8.76 -4.12
N CYS A 60 9.60 8.82 -2.78
CA CYS A 60 10.77 9.08 -1.95
C CYS A 60 11.73 7.87 -1.88
N ILE A 61 11.29 6.68 -2.31
CA ILE A 61 12.13 5.49 -2.36
C ILE A 61 12.97 5.55 -3.65
N GLU A 62 14.29 5.55 -3.51
CA GLU A 62 15.19 5.53 -4.66
C GLU A 62 14.91 4.31 -5.56
N GLY A 63 14.82 4.55 -6.87
CA GLY A 63 14.57 3.50 -7.83
C GLY A 63 13.14 2.99 -7.90
N ILE A 64 12.19 3.63 -7.20
CA ILE A 64 10.75 3.39 -7.32
C ILE A 64 10.09 4.59 -7.98
N MET A 65 9.12 4.31 -8.86
CA MET A 65 8.28 5.34 -9.47
C MET A 65 6.82 4.95 -9.26
N HIS A 66 6.07 5.81 -8.60
CA HIS A 66 4.63 5.68 -8.41
C HIS A 66 3.92 6.80 -9.14
N THR A 67 2.93 6.50 -9.98
CA THR A 67 2.08 7.51 -10.62
C THR A 67 0.63 7.07 -10.64
N GLY A 68 -0.28 8.00 -10.97
CA GLY A 68 -1.72 7.74 -10.96
C GLY A 68 -2.32 7.87 -9.55
N GLN A 69 -3.57 7.47 -9.45
CA GLN A 69 -4.40 7.58 -8.24
C GLN A 69 -5.46 6.48 -8.29
N ARG A 70 -6.03 6.12 -7.14
CA ARG A 70 -7.11 5.12 -7.05
C ARG A 70 -6.72 3.80 -7.73
N ASP A 71 -7.53 3.33 -8.69
CA ASP A 71 -7.28 2.09 -9.45
C ASP A 71 -6.39 2.27 -10.69
N MET A 72 -6.03 3.50 -11.04
CA MET A 72 -5.18 3.81 -12.21
C MET A 72 -3.71 4.02 -11.82
N ILE A 73 -3.30 3.46 -10.69
CA ILE A 73 -1.92 3.56 -10.23
C ILE A 73 -0.97 2.79 -11.16
N ARG A 74 0.26 3.26 -11.24
CA ARG A 74 1.36 2.58 -11.91
C ARG A 74 2.59 2.64 -11.03
N LEU A 75 3.14 1.45 -10.75
CA LEU A 75 4.41 1.30 -10.05
C LEU A 75 5.48 0.82 -11.03
N ARG A 76 6.68 1.37 -10.94
CA ARG A 76 7.88 0.81 -11.58
C ARG A 76 8.98 0.68 -10.54
N ILE A 77 9.71 -0.42 -10.64
CA ILE A 77 10.84 -0.76 -9.77
C ILE A 77 12.06 -0.89 -10.66
N SER A 78 13.11 -0.16 -10.34
CA SER A 78 14.39 -0.20 -11.05
C SER A 78 15.15 -1.50 -10.76
N LYS A 79 16.08 -1.85 -11.63
CA LYS A 79 16.96 -3.03 -11.42
C LYS A 79 17.89 -2.79 -10.24
N GLU A 80 18.31 -1.54 -10.06
CA GLU A 80 19.18 -1.08 -8.98
C GLU A 80 18.51 -1.29 -7.62
N ALA A 81 17.24 -0.89 -7.47
CA ALA A 81 16.48 -1.11 -6.24
C ALA A 81 16.33 -2.61 -5.92
N TYR A 82 16.00 -3.44 -6.92
CA TYR A 82 15.93 -4.89 -6.74
C TYR A 82 17.27 -5.48 -6.28
N ASN A 83 18.37 -5.09 -6.93
CA ASN A 83 19.73 -5.55 -6.59
C ASN A 83 20.18 -5.07 -5.19
N ALA A 84 19.67 -3.93 -4.72
CA ALA A 84 19.88 -3.43 -3.37
C ALA A 84 19.05 -4.20 -2.30
N GLY A 85 18.23 -5.17 -2.71
CA GLY A 85 17.41 -5.99 -1.82
C GLY A 85 15.98 -5.50 -1.65
N PHE A 86 15.52 -4.55 -2.47
CA PHE A 86 14.12 -4.15 -2.45
C PHE A 86 13.19 -5.35 -2.69
N ARG A 87 12.01 -5.31 -2.09
CA ARG A 87 10.95 -6.33 -2.08
C ARG A 87 9.63 -5.62 -1.86
N LEU A 88 8.51 -6.22 -2.28
CA LEU A 88 7.21 -5.56 -2.17
C LEU A 88 6.83 -5.24 -0.73
N LYS A 89 7.23 -6.06 0.24
CA LYS A 89 7.01 -5.79 1.67
C LYS A 89 7.53 -4.41 2.12
N HIS A 90 8.61 -3.90 1.52
CA HIS A 90 9.14 -2.58 1.84
C HIS A 90 8.21 -1.44 1.46
N ILE A 91 7.31 -1.63 0.48
CA ILE A 91 6.21 -0.69 0.20
C ILE A 91 5.32 -0.58 1.43
N GLY A 92 4.99 -1.71 2.05
CA GLY A 92 4.20 -1.77 3.27
C GLY A 92 4.90 -1.08 4.44
N GLU A 93 6.20 -1.30 4.62
CA GLU A 93 7.00 -0.64 5.66
C GLU A 93 6.99 0.88 5.51
N VAL A 94 7.20 1.38 4.28
CA VAL A 94 7.20 2.82 4.01
C VAL A 94 5.82 3.42 4.23
N LEU A 95 4.75 2.77 3.76
CA LEU A 95 3.39 3.26 3.95
C LEU A 95 3.01 3.28 5.44
N TYR A 96 3.34 2.22 6.19
CA TYR A 96 3.12 2.15 7.63
C TYR A 96 3.85 3.29 8.36
N ALA A 97 5.17 3.40 8.15
CA ALA A 97 6.00 4.35 8.85
C ALA A 97 5.59 5.80 8.55
N GLN A 98 5.32 6.13 7.28
CA GLN A 98 4.95 7.50 6.89
C GLN A 98 3.56 7.88 7.38
N ILE A 99 2.58 6.97 7.35
CA ILE A 99 1.25 7.24 7.90
C ILE A 99 1.31 7.44 9.42
N LYS A 100 2.02 6.57 10.13
CA LYS A 100 2.20 6.71 11.59
C LYS A 100 2.97 7.97 11.97
N ASN A 101 3.92 8.41 11.14
CA ASN A 101 4.70 9.63 11.38
C ASN A 101 3.92 10.92 11.06
N GLU A 102 3.20 10.98 9.94
CA GLU A 102 2.47 12.20 9.55
C GLU A 102 1.12 12.37 10.24
N PHE A 103 0.49 11.28 10.69
CA PHE A 103 -0.89 11.29 11.21
C PHE A 103 -1.02 10.61 12.57
N ASP A 104 0.01 10.69 13.42
CA ASP A 104 0.05 10.10 14.76
C ASP A 104 -1.13 10.50 15.66
N ALA A 105 -1.63 11.72 15.52
CA ALA A 105 -2.76 12.26 16.29
C ALA A 105 -4.11 11.62 15.92
N VAL A 106 -4.19 10.95 14.77
CA VAL A 106 -5.44 10.40 14.22
C VAL A 106 -5.37 8.88 14.08
N VAL A 107 -4.19 8.33 13.78
CA VAL A 107 -3.98 6.90 13.50
C VAL A 107 -3.27 6.23 14.67
N ASP A 108 -4.01 5.41 15.41
CA ASP A 108 -3.47 4.60 16.51
C ASP A 108 -2.81 3.32 15.99
N LYS A 109 -3.45 2.63 15.03
CA LYS A 109 -2.96 1.39 14.42
C LYS A 109 -2.97 1.46 12.91
N CYS A 110 -1.98 0.85 12.28
CA CYS A 110 -1.89 0.73 10.82
C CYS A 110 -1.42 -0.67 10.41
N GLN A 111 -2.10 -1.28 9.44
CA GLN A 111 -1.66 -2.49 8.77
C GLN A 111 -1.75 -2.34 7.25
N VAL A 112 -0.87 -3.02 6.54
CA VAL A 112 -0.77 -2.95 5.08
C VAL A 112 -0.85 -4.35 4.49
N LYS A 113 -1.78 -4.53 3.54
CA LYS A 113 -1.89 -5.76 2.75
C LYS A 113 -1.53 -5.44 1.31
N ILE A 114 -0.62 -6.23 0.75
CA ILE A 114 -0.16 -6.10 -0.64
C ILE A 114 -0.59 -7.36 -1.37
N TYR A 115 -1.26 -7.19 -2.50
CA TYR A 115 -1.79 -8.27 -3.32
C TYR A 115 -1.08 -8.24 -4.66
N THR A 116 -0.62 -9.41 -5.11
CA THR A 116 0.00 -9.60 -6.43
C THR A 116 -0.62 -10.75 -7.22
N ILE A 117 -1.54 -11.50 -6.62
CA ILE A 117 -2.39 -12.47 -7.32
C ILE A 117 -3.40 -11.68 -8.19
N PRO A 118 -3.44 -11.89 -9.52
CA PRO A 118 -4.32 -11.12 -10.41
C PRO A 118 -5.81 -11.22 -10.06
N GLU A 119 -6.28 -12.40 -9.66
CA GLU A 119 -7.68 -12.60 -9.26
C GLU A 119 -8.01 -11.76 -8.02
N ASP A 120 -7.11 -11.73 -7.03
CA ASP A 120 -7.33 -10.98 -5.79
C ASP A 120 -7.21 -9.48 -6.03
N CYS A 121 -6.27 -9.03 -6.87
CA CYS A 121 -6.22 -7.62 -7.30
C CYS A 121 -7.55 -7.17 -7.93
N THR A 122 -8.14 -8.04 -8.76
CA THR A 122 -9.43 -7.79 -9.40
C THR A 122 -10.59 -7.75 -8.40
N LYS A 123 -10.61 -8.67 -7.42
CA LYS A 123 -11.62 -8.67 -6.34
C LYS A 123 -11.52 -7.42 -5.48
N ILE A 124 -10.32 -7.10 -4.99
CA ILE A 124 -10.05 -5.93 -4.15
C ILE A 124 -10.47 -4.63 -4.86
N ARG A 125 -10.23 -4.53 -6.17
CA ARG A 125 -10.70 -3.39 -6.96
C ARG A 125 -12.22 -3.23 -6.89
N HIS A 126 -12.99 -4.30 -7.06
CA HIS A 126 -14.45 -4.23 -7.12
C HIS A 126 -15.10 -4.14 -5.74
N GLU A 127 -14.57 -4.85 -4.75
CA GLU A 127 -15.19 -4.97 -3.41
C GLU A 127 -14.77 -3.86 -2.46
N ILE A 128 -13.56 -3.32 -2.62
CA ILE A 128 -12.99 -2.32 -1.71
C ILE A 128 -12.78 -0.99 -2.42
N ALA A 129 -12.02 -0.95 -3.51
CA ALA A 129 -11.59 0.32 -4.09
C ALA A 129 -12.77 1.09 -4.73
N VAL A 130 -13.52 0.46 -5.64
CA VAL A 130 -14.61 1.12 -6.37
C VAL A 130 -15.70 1.69 -5.45
N PRO A 131 -16.15 1.00 -4.39
CA PRO A 131 -17.11 1.57 -3.44
C PRO A 131 -16.60 2.76 -2.63
N THR A 132 -15.27 2.92 -2.49
CA THR A 132 -14.63 4.02 -1.75
C THR A 132 -14.35 5.25 -2.61
N PHE A 133 -14.47 5.15 -3.94
CA PHE A 133 -14.22 6.24 -4.90
C PHE A 133 -15.26 7.35 -4.88
#